data_AF-A0A838F601-F1
#
_entry.id   AF-A0A838F601-F1
#
_cell.length_a   1.000
_cell.length_b   1.000
_cell.length_c   1.000
_cell.angle_alpha   90.00
_cell.angle_beta   90.00
_cell.angle_gamma   90.00
#
_symmetry.space_group_name_H-M   'P 1'
#
loop_
_entity.id
_entity.type
_entity.pdbx_description
1 polymer ?
#
loop_
_entity_poly.entity_id
_entity_poly.type
_entity_poly.pdbx_seq_one_letter_code
_entity_poly.pdbx_strand_id
1 'polypeptide(L)'
;MKKFYLFFSALLISSATFSQWTLLNSGVDNTLRSPYFINGYTGIVVGEPLLGLGDAIILKTTDGGLTWVTKISGTTNALRAVHFIDSVTGFACGFAGTLLKTTDVG
;
A
#
# COMPACT_ATOMS: atom_id res chain seq x y z
N MET A 1 -55.57 -29.53 3.16
CA MET A 1 -55.25 -28.09 3.09
C MET A 1 -54.47 -27.70 4.32
N LYS A 2 -53.26 -27.13 4.14
CA LYS A 2 -52.48 -26.22 5.02
C LYS A 2 -50.99 -26.46 4.73
N LYS A 3 -50.44 -25.68 3.79
CA LYS A 3 -48.99 -25.62 3.51
C LYS A 3 -48.35 -24.70 4.55
N PHE A 4 -47.30 -25.16 5.23
CA PHE A 4 -46.52 -24.36 6.18
C PHE A 4 -45.31 -23.81 5.44
N TYR A 5 -45.36 -22.53 5.07
CA TYR A 5 -44.21 -21.80 4.55
C TYR A 5 -43.52 -21.11 5.74
N LEU A 6 -42.31 -21.54 6.08
CA LEU A 6 -41.44 -20.79 6.99
C LEU A 6 -40.52 -19.91 6.14
N PHE A 7 -40.74 -18.60 6.21
CA PHE A 7 -39.84 -17.59 5.66
C PHE A 7 -39.17 -16.82 6.80
N PHE A 8 -37.86 -16.67 6.67
CA PHE A 8 -37.01 -15.55 7.10
C PHE A 8 -36.88 -15.22 8.61
N SER A 9 -35.63 -15.24 9.08
CA SER A 9 -34.78 -14.06 8.86
C SER A 9 -33.32 -14.44 9.04
N ALA A 10 -32.50 -13.94 8.11
CA ALA A 10 -31.05 -14.02 8.19
C ALA A 10 -30.59 -13.37 9.49
N LEU A 11 -29.64 -14.02 10.16
CA LEU A 11 -28.87 -13.39 11.22
C LEU A 11 -28.15 -12.21 10.57
N LEU A 12 -28.74 -11.01 10.69
CA LEU A 12 -28.06 -9.77 10.43
C LEU A 12 -27.00 -9.68 11.53
N ILE A 13 -25.82 -10.25 11.28
CA ILE A 13 -24.63 -9.74 11.95
C ILE A 13 -24.52 -8.34 11.37
N SER A 14 -25.14 -7.37 12.04
CA SER A 14 -24.79 -5.97 11.84
C SER A 14 -23.29 -5.95 12.02
N SER A 15 -22.54 -5.91 10.91
CA SER A 15 -21.11 -5.65 10.97
C SER A 15 -21.03 -4.30 11.63
N ALA A 16 -20.79 -4.31 12.93
CA ALA A 16 -20.84 -3.11 13.70
C ALA A 16 -19.87 -2.13 13.02
N THR A 17 -20.38 -0.97 12.63
CA THR A 17 -19.64 0.08 11.95
C THR A 17 -18.67 0.71 12.94
N PHE A 18 -17.72 -0.07 13.40
CA PHE A 18 -16.56 0.38 14.14
C PHE A 18 -15.40 0.46 13.16
N SER A 19 -14.57 1.49 13.30
CA SER A 19 -13.30 1.58 12.60
C SER A 19 -12.49 0.33 12.91
N GLN A 20 -12.30 -0.53 11.91
CA GLN A 20 -11.53 -1.76 12.04
C GLN A 20 -10.34 -1.73 11.09
N TRP A 21 -9.16 -2.02 11.64
CA TRP A 21 -7.99 -2.27 10.82
C TRP A 21 -8.11 -3.66 10.22
N THR A 22 -8.03 -3.75 8.90
CA THR A 22 -7.95 -5.02 8.18
C THR A 22 -6.54 -5.23 7.69
N LEU A 23 -5.94 -6.37 8.03
CA LEU A 23 -4.64 -6.74 7.48
C LEU A 23 -4.76 -6.92 5.96
N LEU A 24 -3.96 -6.17 5.22
CA LEU A 24 -3.83 -6.31 3.78
C LEU A 24 -2.51 -7.04 3.46
N ASN A 25 -2.55 -7.96 2.49
CA ASN A 25 -1.35 -8.53 1.93
C ASN A 25 -0.67 -7.51 0.99
N SER A 26 0.54 -7.07 1.33
CA SER A 26 1.37 -6.19 0.49
C SER A 26 2.02 -6.92 -0.68
N GLY A 27 2.05 -8.26 -0.66
CA GLY A 27 2.75 -9.09 -1.64
C GLY A 27 4.26 -9.18 -1.44
N VAL A 28 4.81 -8.65 -0.34
CA VAL A 28 6.26 -8.64 -0.04
C VAL A 28 6.53 -8.83 1.45
N ASP A 29 7.69 -9.42 1.76
CA ASP A 29 8.20 -9.59 3.13
C ASP A 29 9.16 -8.47 3.57
N ASN A 30 9.40 -7.49 2.69
CA ASN A 30 10.24 -6.34 2.97
C ASN A 30 9.67 -5.47 4.10
N THR A 31 10.55 -4.83 4.87
CA THR A 31 10.12 -3.79 5.81
C THR A 31 9.63 -2.56 5.06
N LEU A 32 8.33 -2.28 5.15
CA LEU A 32 7.69 -1.08 4.62
C LEU A 32 7.85 0.08 5.62
N ARG A 33 8.08 1.30 5.13
CA ARG A 33 8.41 2.45 5.99
C ARG A 33 7.48 3.62 5.83
N SER A 34 7.34 4.16 4.63
CA SER A 34 6.62 5.41 4.41
C SER A 34 5.60 5.21 3.30
N PRO A 35 4.30 5.18 3.62
CA PRO A 35 3.23 5.38 2.65
C PRO A 35 3.06 6.87 2.33
N TYR A 36 2.75 7.19 1.08
CA TYR A 36 2.27 8.50 0.63
C TYR A 36 1.20 8.31 -0.45
N PHE A 37 0.01 8.86 -0.21
CA PHE A 37 -1.07 8.89 -1.21
C PHE A 37 -1.10 10.26 -1.89
N ILE A 38 -0.96 10.25 -3.22
CA ILE A 38 -1.01 11.45 -4.07
C ILE A 38 -2.45 11.92 -4.21
N ASN A 39 -3.39 10.98 -4.21
CA ASN A 39 -4.83 11.19 -4.19
C ASN A 39 -5.50 9.96 -3.54
N GLY A 40 -6.84 9.89 -3.54
CA GLY A 40 -7.58 8.78 -2.91
C GLY A 40 -7.40 7.40 -3.55
N TYR A 41 -6.73 7.30 -4.71
CA TYR A 41 -6.55 6.06 -5.47
C TYR A 41 -5.07 5.68 -5.64
N THR A 42 -4.21 6.67 -5.89
CA THR A 42 -2.79 6.45 -6.18
C THR A 42 -1.93 6.67 -4.95
N GLY A 43 -1.20 5.63 -4.56
CA GLY A 43 -0.29 5.67 -3.42
C GLY A 43 1.02 4.96 -3.70
N ILE A 44 2.07 5.41 -3.02
CA ILE A 44 3.41 4.83 -3.04
C ILE A 44 3.80 4.45 -1.62
N VAL A 45 4.44 3.29 -1.46
CA VAL A 45 5.11 2.89 -0.22
C VAL A 45 6.57 2.61 -0.53
N VAL A 46 7.47 3.16 0.27
CA VAL A 46 8.90 2.83 0.19
C VAL A 46 9.35 2.04 1.41
N GLY A 47 10.43 1.29 1.27
CA GLY A 47 10.97 0.48 2.35
C GLY A 47 12.40 0.00 2.15
N GLU A 48 12.74 -1.05 2.88
CA GLU A 48 14.09 -1.63 2.92
C GLU A 48 14.24 -2.81 1.97
N PRO A 49 15.49 -3.16 1.60
CA PRO A 49 15.77 -4.46 1.04
C PRO A 49 15.42 -5.58 2.02
N LEU A 50 15.09 -6.76 1.48
CA LEU A 50 14.72 -7.91 2.30
C LEU A 50 15.97 -8.45 2.98
N LEU A 51 16.02 -8.39 4.31
CA LEU A 51 17.18 -8.84 5.11
C LEU A 51 18.51 -8.16 4.72
N GLY A 52 18.44 -6.94 4.16
CA GLY A 52 19.61 -6.23 3.63
C GLY A 52 20.17 -6.80 2.32
N LEU A 53 19.42 -7.68 1.65
CA LEU A 53 19.77 -8.28 0.36
C LEU A 53 18.87 -7.73 -0.74
N GLY A 54 19.47 -7.49 -1.91
CA GLY A 54 18.77 -6.99 -3.10
C GLY A 54 18.42 -5.50 -3.02
N ASP A 55 17.45 -5.11 -3.83
CA ASP A 55 17.02 -3.72 -3.98
C ASP A 55 16.09 -3.29 -2.84
N ALA A 56 16.12 -2.00 -2.50
CA ALA A 56 15.12 -1.37 -1.67
C ALA A 56 13.75 -1.44 -2.34
N ILE A 57 12.69 -1.58 -1.55
CA ILE A 57 11.35 -1.78 -2.09
C ILE A 57 10.63 -0.46 -2.36
N ILE A 58 9.95 -0.40 -3.50
CA ILE A 58 8.92 0.59 -3.81
C ILE A 58 7.66 -0.19 -4.23
N LEU A 59 6.55 0.08 -3.58
CA LEU A 59 5.23 -0.45 -3.95
C LEU A 59 4.35 0.70 -4.44
N LYS A 60 3.51 0.44 -5.44
CA LYS A 60 2.54 1.38 -6.00
C LYS A 60 1.14 0.77 -6.01
N THR A 61 0.16 1.55 -5.61
CA THR A 61 -1.26 1.24 -5.79
C THR A 61 -1.92 2.27 -6.70
N THR A 62 -2.98 1.85 -7.39
CA THR A 62 -3.83 2.74 -8.20
C THR A 62 -5.32 2.54 -7.90
N ASP A 63 -5.64 1.73 -6.88
CA ASP A 63 -7.00 1.33 -6.52
C ASP A 63 -7.33 1.65 -5.05
N GLY A 64 -6.67 2.66 -4.48
CA GLY A 64 -6.90 3.10 -3.10
C GLY A 64 -6.23 2.22 -2.06
N GLY A 65 -5.22 1.43 -2.46
CA GLY A 65 -4.50 0.52 -1.59
C GLY A 65 -5.17 -0.83 -1.42
N LEU A 66 -6.08 -1.23 -2.33
CA LEU A 66 -6.63 -2.59 -2.34
C LEU A 66 -5.60 -3.59 -2.87
N THR A 67 -4.80 -3.17 -3.87
CA THR A 67 -3.68 -3.95 -4.38
C THR A 67 -2.41 -3.10 -4.52
N TRP A 68 -1.25 -3.76 -4.41
CA TRP A 68 0.06 -3.12 -4.46
C TRP A 68 0.96 -3.88 -5.44
N VAL A 69 1.70 -3.12 -6.27
CA VAL A 69 2.61 -3.66 -7.28
C VAL A 69 4.02 -3.15 -7.03
N THR A 70 5.00 -4.05 -7.06
CA THR A 70 6.41 -3.71 -6.89
C THR A 70 6.97 -2.92 -8.08
N LYS A 71 7.76 -1.90 -7.78
CA LYS A 71 8.51 -1.08 -8.73
C LYS A 71 10.00 -1.17 -8.43
N ILE A 72 10.81 -1.14 -9.48
CA ILE A 72 12.27 -1.18 -9.36
C ILE A 72 12.74 0.15 -8.76
N SER A 73 13.47 0.10 -7.64
CA SER A 73 14.03 1.29 -7.00
C SER A 73 15.37 1.74 -7.59
N GLY A 74 16.09 0.81 -8.23
CA GLY A 74 17.43 1.07 -8.78
C GLY A 74 18.51 1.27 -7.72
N THR A 75 18.24 0.94 -6.46
CA THR A 75 19.18 1.08 -5.35
C THR A 75 18.99 -0.01 -4.31
N THR A 76 20.08 -0.44 -3.69
CA THR A 76 20.07 -1.35 -2.55
C THR A 76 20.01 -0.61 -1.22
N ASN A 77 20.09 0.73 -1.22
CA ASN A 77 20.01 1.51 0.00
C ASN A 77 18.56 1.66 0.47
N ALA A 78 18.31 1.33 1.74
CA ALA A 78 17.01 1.46 2.38
C ALA A 78 16.41 2.86 2.20
N LEU A 79 15.18 2.91 1.67
CA LEU A 79 14.40 4.14 1.53
C LEU A 79 13.56 4.34 2.79
N ARG A 80 13.64 5.53 3.38
CA ARG A 80 13.03 5.85 4.69
C ARG A 80 11.83 6.77 4.59
N ALA A 81 11.75 7.59 3.54
CA ALA A 81 10.64 8.51 3.33
C ALA A 81 10.33 8.67 1.84
N VAL A 82 9.07 8.95 1.54
CA VAL A 82 8.61 9.36 0.21
C VAL A 82 7.65 10.54 0.33
N HIS A 83 7.73 11.48 -0.61
CA HIS A 83 6.86 12.64 -0.68
C HIS A 83 6.68 13.10 -2.13
N PHE A 84 5.48 13.55 -2.47
CA PHE A 84 5.20 14.19 -3.75
C PHE A 84 4.91 15.67 -3.56
N ILE A 85 5.49 16.49 -4.43
CA ILE A 85 5.28 17.95 -4.44
C ILE A 85 4.14 18.36 -5.37
N ASP A 86 3.80 17.50 -6.31
CA ASP A 86 2.67 17.63 -7.23
C ASP A 86 2.16 16.23 -7.62
N SER A 87 1.23 16.14 -8.58
CA SER A 87 0.60 14.87 -8.95
C SER A 87 1.53 13.86 -9.64
N VAL A 88 2.72 14.27 -10.10
CA VAL A 88 3.65 13.44 -10.87
C VAL A 88 5.09 13.47 -10.36
N THR A 89 5.50 14.55 -9.70
CA THR A 89 6.85 14.76 -9.20
C THR A 89 6.97 14.33 -7.74
N GLY A 90 7.77 13.29 -7.51
CA GLY A 90 8.00 12.72 -6.18
C GLY A 90 9.45 12.44 -5.89
N PHE A 91 9.77 12.37 -4.61
CA PHE A 91 11.11 12.09 -4.10
C PHE A 91 11.06 11.00 -3.04
N ALA A 92 12.03 10.10 -3.07
CA ALA A 92 12.27 9.14 -2.02
C ALA A 92 13.70 9.29 -1.51
N CYS A 93 13.90 9.31 -0.19
CA CYS A 93 15.22 9.46 0.40
C CYS A 93 15.51 8.38 1.44
N GLY A 94 16.79 8.11 1.68
CA GLY A 94 17.20 6.95 2.46
C GLY A 94 18.66 6.96 2.89
N PHE A 95 19.16 5.76 3.19
CA PHE A 95 20.51 5.53 3.68
C PHE A 95 21.59 5.97 2.69
N ALA A 96 22.79 6.24 3.20
CA ALA A 96 23.96 6.65 2.44
C ALA A 96 23.72 7.88 1.53
N GLY A 97 22.84 8.80 1.94
CA GLY A 97 22.52 10.00 1.16
C GLY A 97 21.69 9.71 -0.10
N THR A 98 21.08 8.53 -0.20
CA THR A 98 20.26 8.14 -1.36
C THR A 98 19.07 9.09 -1.52
N LEU A 99 18.93 9.65 -2.71
CA LEU A 99 17.81 10.49 -3.13
C LEU A 99 17.37 10.06 -4.54
N LEU A 100 16.13 9.58 -4.63
CA LEU A 100 15.48 9.21 -5.88
C LEU A 100 14.44 10.28 -6.24
N LYS A 101 14.24 10.50 -7.53
CA LYS A 101 13.20 11.38 -8.09
C LYS A 101 12.42 10.63 -9.15
N THR A 102 11.10 10.85 -9.18
CA THR A 102 10.22 10.50 -10.30
C THR A 102 9.51 11.75 -10.82
N THR A 103 9.10 11.73 -12.08
CA THR A 103 8.23 12.74 -12.73
C THR A 103 7.03 12.09 -13.43
N ASP A 104 6.76 10.83 -13.13
CA ASP A 104 5.74 9.97 -13.75
C ASP A 104 5.02 9.08 -12.73
N VAL A 105 5.11 9.42 -11.44
CA VAL A 105 4.57 8.63 -10.33
C VAL A 105 5.26 7.27 -10.16
N GLY A 106 6.42 7.07 -10.78
CA GLY A 106 7.22 5.86 -10.76
C GLY A 106 6.47 4.62 -11.21
#